data_AF-A0AAV9CXF5-F1
#
_entry.id   AF-A0AAV9CXF5-F1
#
_cell.length_a   1.000
_cell.length_b   1.000
_cell.length_c   1.000
_cell.angle_alpha   90.00
_cell.angle_beta   90.00
_cell.angle_gamma   90.00
#
_symmetry.space_group_name_H-M   'P 1'
#
loop_
_entity.id
_entity.type
_entity.pdbx_description
1 polymer ?
#
loop_
_entity_poly.entity_id
_entity_poly.type
_entity_poly.pdbx_seq_one_letter_code
_entity_poly.pdbx_strand_id
1 'polypeptide(L)'
;MRWGPGAGRKTMVATAMLLLTLSGPIKASTYLLMHGLVGLALGTLWRLQINWVLSITLCSLVRATGAIGYVLLSSFLIQENILSLITVNIHASLTYILTAIGVNTIPSMDAIYIIFGSLLLLNCGFFVFLLHILYAVILTKLGMRDSLKLPRWLEKAM
;
A
#
# COMPACT_ATOMS: atom_id res chain seq x y z
N MET A 1 -5.18 12.66 -13.35
CA MET A 1 -4.63 13.99 -13.00
C MET A 1 -5.23 15.16 -13.78
N ARG A 2 -5.28 15.14 -15.12
CA ARG A 2 -5.84 16.25 -15.94
C ARG A 2 -7.32 16.60 -15.70
N TRP A 3 -8.15 15.63 -15.29
CA TRP A 3 -9.61 15.77 -15.19
C TRP A 3 -10.14 15.77 -13.74
N GLY A 4 -9.26 16.02 -12.75
CA GLY A 4 -9.61 16.10 -11.34
C GLY A 4 -9.92 14.75 -10.65
N PRO A 5 -10.28 14.79 -9.35
CA PRO A 5 -10.58 13.59 -8.55
C PRO A 5 -11.85 12.86 -9.01
N GLY A 6 -12.72 13.54 -9.76
CA GLY A 6 -13.89 12.92 -10.40
C GLY A 6 -13.50 11.85 -11.42
N ALA A 7 -12.48 12.10 -12.24
CA ALA A 7 -12.00 11.13 -13.23
C ALA A 7 -11.30 9.94 -12.56
N GLY A 8 -10.50 10.17 -11.51
CA GLY A 8 -9.83 9.10 -10.76
C GLY A 8 -10.81 8.15 -10.07
N ARG A 9 -11.91 8.67 -9.52
CA ARG A 9 -12.99 7.83 -8.97
C ARG A 9 -13.66 6.99 -10.05
N LYS A 10 -13.97 7.58 -11.21
CA LYS A 10 -14.60 6.87 -12.33
C LYS A 10 -13.72 5.74 -12.87
N THR A 11 -12.41 5.97 -13.01
CA THR A 11 -11.48 4.91 -13.45
C THR A 11 -11.34 3.82 -12.40
N MET A 12 -11.27 4.17 -11.11
CA MET A 12 -11.20 3.18 -10.03
C MET A 12 -12.45 2.29 -10.01
N VAL A 13 -13.64 2.88 -10.08
CA VAL A 13 -14.91 2.14 -10.10
C VAL A 13 -15.04 1.29 -11.37
N ALA A 14 -14.63 1.81 -12.52
CA ALA A 14 -14.65 1.07 -13.78
C ALA A 14 -13.73 -0.15 -13.72
N THR A 15 -12.48 0.01 -13.26
CA THR A 15 -11.54 -1.12 -13.11
C THR A 15 -12.01 -2.11 -12.05
N ALA A 16 -12.62 -1.64 -10.96
CA ALA A 16 -13.18 -2.51 -9.93
C ALA A 16 -14.36 -3.34 -10.44
N MET A 17 -15.28 -2.73 -11.20
CA MET A 17 -16.38 -3.44 -11.87
C MET A 17 -15.83 -4.47 -12.87
N LEU A 18 -14.83 -4.10 -13.67
CA LEU A 18 -14.18 -5.01 -14.61
C LEU A 18 -13.56 -6.22 -13.89
N LEU A 19 -12.77 -5.98 -12.84
CA LEU A 19 -12.17 -7.05 -12.04
C LEU A 19 -13.21 -7.89 -11.31
N LEU A 20 -14.33 -7.28 -10.90
CA LEU A 20 -15.43 -8.00 -10.27
C LEU A 20 -16.06 -8.98 -11.26
N THR A 21 -16.34 -8.53 -12.48
CA THR A 21 -16.96 -9.34 -13.53
C THR A 21 -16.02 -10.43 -14.04
N LEU A 22 -14.72 -10.15 -14.22
CA LEU A 22 -13.76 -11.10 -14.80
C LEU A 22 -13.08 -12.02 -13.78
N SER A 23 -12.74 -11.50 -12.60
CA SER A 23 -11.82 -12.14 -11.65
C SER A 23 -12.45 -12.48 -10.31
N GLY A 24 -13.74 -12.16 -10.13
CA GLY A 24 -14.51 -12.44 -8.93
C GLY A 24 -14.37 -11.39 -7.81
N PRO A 25 -15.22 -11.48 -6.78
CA PRO A 25 -15.38 -10.46 -5.74
C PRO A 25 -14.16 -10.27 -4.85
N ILE A 26 -13.36 -11.32 -4.66
CA ILE A 26 -12.14 -11.26 -3.85
C ILE A 26 -11.10 -10.35 -4.53
N LYS A 27 -10.78 -10.60 -5.80
CA LYS A 27 -9.76 -9.83 -6.53
C LYS A 27 -10.16 -8.36 -6.76
N ALA A 28 -11.44 -8.11 -7.02
CA ALA A 28 -11.96 -6.74 -7.14
C ALA A 28 -11.82 -5.96 -5.82
N SER A 29 -12.15 -6.60 -4.70
CA SER A 29 -12.02 -5.99 -3.37
C SER A 29 -10.56 -5.75 -3.00
N THR A 30 -9.67 -6.71 -3.28
CA THR A 30 -8.22 -6.51 -3.09
C THR A 30 -7.71 -5.32 -3.87
N TYR A 31 -8.09 -5.19 -5.15
CA TYR A 31 -7.67 -4.07 -5.98
C TYR A 31 -8.21 -2.74 -5.44
N LEU A 32 -9.49 -2.68 -5.07
CA LEU A 32 -10.10 -1.48 -4.50
C LEU A 32 -9.42 -1.03 -3.20
N LEU A 33 -9.22 -1.96 -2.27
CA LEU A 33 -8.69 -1.64 -0.94
C LEU A 33 -7.18 -1.36 -0.97
N MET A 34 -6.38 -2.17 -1.68
CA MET A 34 -4.93 -1.99 -1.69
C MET A 34 -4.44 -0.93 -2.68
N HIS A 35 -5.09 -0.79 -3.84
CA HIS A 35 -4.58 0.05 -4.93
C HIS A 35 -5.51 1.23 -5.22
N GLY A 36 -6.83 1.00 -5.23
CA GLY A 36 -7.82 2.03 -5.52
C GLY A 36 -7.85 3.15 -4.47
N LEU A 37 -7.91 2.80 -3.19
CA LEU A 37 -7.95 3.76 -2.09
C LEU A 37 -6.66 4.57 -1.99
N VAL A 38 -5.51 3.93 -2.18
CA VAL A 38 -4.20 4.59 -2.19
C VAL A 38 -4.08 5.52 -3.40
N GLY A 39 -4.48 5.08 -4.59
CA GLY A 39 -4.49 5.91 -5.79
C GLY A 39 -5.41 7.14 -5.67
N LEU A 40 -6.56 7.00 -5.00
CA LEU A 40 -7.44 8.12 -4.69
C LEU A 40 -6.84 9.06 -3.66
N ALA A 41 -6.33 8.55 -2.54
CA ALA A 41 -5.70 9.36 -1.49
C ALA A 41 -4.51 10.15 -2.03
N LEU A 42 -3.67 9.52 -2.84
CA LEU A 42 -2.53 10.16 -3.46
C LEU A 42 -2.95 11.21 -4.49
N GLY A 43 -3.99 10.91 -5.29
CA GLY A 43 -4.56 11.86 -6.25
C GLY A 43 -5.26 13.06 -5.60
N THR A 44 -5.88 12.89 -4.43
CA THR A 44 -6.50 13.99 -3.68
C THR A 44 -5.46 14.83 -2.96
N LEU A 45 -4.48 14.21 -2.28
CA LEU A 45 -3.40 14.94 -1.61
C LEU A 45 -2.52 15.73 -2.59
N TRP A 46 -2.29 15.18 -3.78
CA TRP A 46 -1.57 15.87 -4.84
C TRP A 46 -2.28 17.16 -5.27
N ARG A 47 -3.61 17.12 -5.42
CA ARG A 47 -4.39 18.31 -5.79
C ARG A 47 -4.44 19.35 -4.66
N LEU A 48 -4.33 18.90 -3.41
CA LEU A 48 -4.29 19.76 -2.24
C LEU A 48 -2.90 20.39 -2.00
N GLN A 49 -1.89 20.06 -2.81
CA GLN A 49 -0.51 20.58 -2.68
C GLN A 49 0.04 20.46 -1.24
N ILE A 50 -0.32 19.37 -0.56
CA ILE A 50 0.10 19.07 0.80
C ILE A 50 1.61 18.79 0.85
N ASN A 51 2.25 19.16 1.96
CA ASN A 51 3.67 18.91 2.21
C ASN A 51 4.04 17.45 1.90
N TRP A 52 5.14 17.26 1.17
CA TRP A 52 5.56 15.97 0.63
C TRP A 52 5.66 14.86 1.68
N VAL A 53 6.24 15.17 2.85
CA VAL A 53 6.36 14.23 3.97
C VAL A 53 4.98 13.85 4.54
N LEU A 54 4.09 14.84 4.72
CA LEU A 54 2.73 14.60 5.22
C LEU A 54 1.91 13.75 4.23
N SER A 55 2.16 13.91 2.93
CA SER A 55 1.53 13.08 1.90
C SER A 55 1.97 11.64 1.95
N ILE A 56 3.27 11.39 2.15
CA ILE A 56 3.80 10.04 2.31
C ILE A 56 3.25 9.38 3.57
N THR A 57 3.23 10.08 4.70
CA THR A 57 2.72 9.51 5.96
C THR A 57 1.24 9.18 5.90
N LEU A 58 0.41 10.09 5.38
CA LEU A 58 -1.03 9.85 5.20
C LEU A 58 -1.32 8.73 4.20
N CYS A 59 -0.63 8.70 3.06
CA CYS A 59 -0.81 7.62 2.08
C CYS A 59 -0.33 6.26 2.60
N SER A 60 0.74 6.23 3.39
CA SER A 60 1.21 5.00 4.05
C SER A 60 0.21 4.49 5.07
N LEU A 61 -0.39 5.39 5.85
CA LEU A 61 -1.45 5.04 6.81
C LEU A 61 -2.70 4.50 6.10
N VAL A 62 -3.15 5.17 5.04
CA VAL A 62 -4.28 4.69 4.21
C VAL A 62 -4.00 3.30 3.65
N ARG A 63 -2.77 3.04 3.19
CA ARG A 63 -2.39 1.72 2.68
C ARG A 63 -2.34 0.66 3.79
N ALA A 64 -1.87 1.02 4.98
CA ALA A 64 -1.90 0.12 6.14
C ALA A 64 -3.34 -0.24 6.53
N THR A 65 -4.24 0.75 6.58
CA THR A 65 -5.67 0.51 6.81
C THR A 65 -6.30 -0.34 5.71
N GLY A 66 -5.94 -0.12 4.45
CA GLY A 66 -6.38 -0.93 3.31
C GLY A 66 -5.90 -2.38 3.40
N ALA A 67 -4.69 -2.63 3.89
CA ALA A 67 -4.16 -3.97 4.11
C ALA A 67 -4.90 -4.70 5.24
N ILE A 68 -5.17 -4.02 6.36
CA ILE A 68 -5.97 -4.57 7.47
C ILE A 68 -7.39 -4.88 6.99
N GLY A 69 -8.02 -3.95 6.28
CA GLY A 69 -9.35 -4.14 5.70
C GLY A 69 -9.41 -5.31 4.72
N TYR A 70 -8.37 -5.50 3.89
CA TYR A 70 -8.29 -6.64 2.98
C TYR A 70 -8.25 -7.97 3.75
N VAL A 71 -7.42 -8.09 4.77
CA VAL A 71 -7.31 -9.32 5.58
C VAL A 71 -8.63 -9.65 6.27
N LEU A 72 -9.32 -8.65 6.84
CA LEU A 72 -10.63 -8.84 7.47
C LEU A 72 -11.70 -9.26 6.46
N LEU A 73 -11.75 -8.58 5.31
CA LEU A 73 -12.76 -8.85 4.29
C LEU A 73 -12.54 -10.21 3.62
N SER A 74 -11.29 -10.62 3.40
CA SER A 74 -10.93 -11.97 2.95
C SER A 74 -11.27 -13.04 4.00
N SER A 75 -11.04 -12.76 5.28
CA SER A 75 -11.44 -13.69 6.35
C SER A 75 -12.95 -13.90 6.38
N PHE A 76 -13.73 -12.82 6.20
CA PHE A 76 -15.18 -12.91 6.09
C PHE A 76 -15.65 -13.67 4.83
N LEU A 77 -15.06 -13.37 3.67
CA LEU A 77 -15.51 -13.95 2.39
C LEU A 77 -15.16 -15.44 2.25
N ILE A 78 -14.04 -15.87 2.83
CA ILE A 78 -13.56 -17.25 2.74
C ILE A 78 -14.11 -18.09 3.92
N GLN A 79 -14.75 -17.45 4.91
CA GLN A 79 -15.16 -18.05 6.19
C GLN A 79 -14.03 -18.74 6.96
N GLU A 80 -12.78 -18.48 6.59
CA GLU A 80 -11.60 -18.96 7.31
C GLU A 80 -10.91 -17.83 8.05
N ASN A 81 -10.23 -18.18 9.13
CA ASN A 81 -9.40 -17.24 9.88
C ASN A 81 -8.05 -17.05 9.17
N ILE A 82 -8.07 -16.25 8.11
CA ILE A 82 -6.88 -15.92 7.29
C ILE A 82 -5.77 -15.29 8.15
N LEU A 83 -6.12 -14.54 9.21
CA LEU A 83 -5.15 -14.01 10.17
C LEU A 83 -4.41 -15.13 10.90
N SER A 84 -5.14 -16.13 11.39
CA SER A 84 -4.54 -17.32 12.01
C SER A 84 -3.65 -18.06 11.00
N LEU A 85 -4.12 -18.22 9.76
CA LEU A 85 -3.37 -18.89 8.70
C LEU A 85 -2.06 -18.17 8.35
N ILE A 86 -2.09 -16.84 8.23
CA ILE A 86 -0.92 -15.99 8.01
C ILE A 86 0.04 -16.10 9.20
N THR A 87 -0.48 -16.05 10.43
CA THR A 87 0.31 -16.14 11.66
C THR A 87 1.06 -17.48 11.74
N VAL A 88 0.39 -18.59 11.44
CA VAL A 88 1.01 -19.93 11.42
C VAL A 88 2.08 -20.02 10.33
N ASN A 89 1.83 -19.50 9.13
CA ASN A 89 2.81 -19.50 8.04
C ASN A 89 4.07 -18.69 8.39
N ILE A 90 3.89 -17.53 9.02
CA ILE A 90 5.02 -16.69 9.47
C ILE A 90 5.77 -17.37 10.60
N HIS A 91 5.07 -17.97 11.56
CA HIS A 91 5.70 -18.74 12.64
C HIS A 91 6.57 -19.86 12.07
N ALA A 92 6.03 -20.65 11.12
CA ALA A 92 6.78 -21.73 10.47
C ALA A 92 8.00 -21.21 9.69
N SER A 93 7.83 -20.14 8.90
CA SER A 93 8.92 -19.54 8.12
C SER A 93 10.01 -18.94 9.00
N LEU A 94 9.63 -18.25 10.07
CA LEU A 94 10.55 -17.61 11.01
C LEU A 94 11.34 -18.67 11.80
N THR A 95 10.66 -19.71 12.27
CA THR A 95 11.31 -20.86 12.92
C THR A 95 12.29 -21.55 11.96
N TYR A 96 11.94 -21.69 10.67
CA TYR A 96 12.85 -22.25 9.67
C TYR A 96 14.11 -21.38 9.46
N ILE A 97 13.94 -20.06 9.34
CA ILE A 97 15.07 -19.11 9.20
C ILE A 97 15.94 -19.10 10.45
N LEU A 98 15.34 -19.08 11.65
CA LEU A 98 16.07 -19.10 12.92
C LEU A 98 16.87 -20.41 13.08
N THR A 99 16.25 -21.54 12.72
CA THR A 99 16.93 -22.85 12.70
C THR A 99 18.09 -22.85 11.70
N ALA A 100 17.91 -22.26 10.51
CA ALA A 100 18.97 -22.13 9.52
C ALA A 100 20.15 -21.25 9.99
N ILE A 101 19.90 -20.29 10.88
CA ILE A 101 20.90 -19.42 11.50
C ILE A 101 21.52 -20.06 12.77
N GLY A 102 21.08 -21.26 13.15
CA GLY A 102 21.57 -22.01 14.32
C GLY A 102 20.95 -21.58 15.65
N VAL A 103 19.93 -20.73 15.62
CA VAL A 103 19.23 -20.22 16.81
C VAL A 103 17.93 -21.00 17.00
N ASN A 104 17.94 -21.98 17.92
CA ASN A 104 16.77 -22.81 18.25
C ASN A 104 15.87 -22.17 19.32
N THR A 105 15.47 -20.90 19.11
CA THR A 105 14.50 -20.23 19.99
C THR A 105 13.14 -20.23 19.34
N ILE A 106 12.12 -20.76 20.02
CA ILE A 106 10.73 -20.68 19.56
C ILE A 106 10.29 -19.21 19.63
N PRO A 107 9.95 -18.57 18.49
CA PRO A 107 9.50 -17.19 18.50
C PRO A 107 8.15 -17.08 19.21
N SER A 108 8.05 -16.16 20.17
CA SER A 108 6.79 -15.85 20.86
C SER A 108 5.81 -15.18 19.90
N MET A 109 4.50 -15.36 20.15
CA MET A 109 3.45 -14.81 19.28
C MET A 109 3.52 -13.28 19.18
N ASP A 110 3.83 -12.58 20.27
CA ASP A 110 4.04 -11.12 20.26
C ASP A 110 5.18 -10.69 19.34
N ALA A 111 6.31 -11.40 19.33
CA ALA A 111 7.43 -11.08 18.46
C ALA A 111 7.05 -11.21 16.97
N ILE A 112 6.22 -12.21 16.65
CA ILE A 112 5.74 -12.43 15.28
C ILE A 112 4.84 -11.29 14.83
N TYR A 113 3.89 -10.85 15.67
CA TYR A 113 3.03 -9.72 15.34
C TYR A 113 3.80 -8.41 15.16
N ILE A 114 4.81 -8.15 15.99
CA ILE A 114 5.68 -6.97 15.87
C ILE A 114 6.48 -7.01 14.57
N ILE A 115 7.11 -8.15 14.26
CA ILE A 115 7.88 -8.33 13.02
C ILE A 115 6.96 -8.14 11.80
N PHE A 116 5.81 -8.79 11.79
CA PHE A 116 4.84 -8.67 10.69
C PHE A 116 4.34 -7.22 10.53
N GLY A 117 3.96 -6.56 11.62
CA GLY A 117 3.51 -5.17 11.60
C GLY A 117 4.61 -4.23 11.09
N SER A 118 5.86 -4.44 11.52
CA SER A 118 7.00 -3.63 11.07
C SER A 118 7.30 -3.82 9.58
N LEU A 119 7.31 -5.08 9.10
CA LEU A 119 7.48 -5.42 7.68
C LEU A 119 6.38 -4.82 6.83
N LEU A 120 5.13 -4.90 7.28
CA LEU A 120 3.98 -4.31 6.61
C LEU A 120 4.12 -2.78 6.51
N LEU A 121 4.44 -2.11 7.61
CA LEU A 121 4.66 -0.66 7.65
C LEU A 121 5.83 -0.24 6.76
N LEU A 122 6.92 -0.97 6.80
CA LEU A 122 8.10 -0.72 5.98
C LEU A 122 7.77 -0.88 4.48
N ASN A 123 7.06 -1.96 4.12
CA ASN A 123 6.58 -2.17 2.76
C ASN A 123 5.65 -1.03 2.32
N CYS A 124 4.80 -0.53 3.23
CA CYS A 124 3.92 0.61 2.97
C CYS A 124 4.68 1.91 2.72
N GLY A 125 5.67 2.20 3.56
CA GLY A 125 6.55 3.34 3.38
C GLY A 125 7.27 3.29 2.04
N PHE A 126 7.96 2.17 1.73
CA PHE A 126 8.73 2.03 0.50
C PHE A 126 7.86 2.15 -0.75
N PHE A 127 6.71 1.49 -0.78
CA PHE A 127 5.83 1.55 -1.94
C PHE A 127 5.34 2.97 -2.21
N VAL A 128 4.85 3.67 -1.18
CA VAL A 128 4.35 5.05 -1.31
C VAL A 128 5.48 6.01 -1.67
N PHE A 129 6.68 5.79 -1.13
CA PHE A 129 7.88 6.57 -1.45
C PHE A 129 8.29 6.40 -2.92
N LEU A 130 8.42 5.17 -3.40
CA LEU A 130 8.73 4.87 -4.80
C LEU A 130 7.67 5.45 -5.74
N LEU A 131 6.39 5.35 -5.38
CA LEU A 131 5.30 5.91 -6.16
C LEU A 131 5.42 7.43 -6.26
N HIS A 132 5.74 8.13 -5.16
CA HIS A 132 5.96 9.58 -5.17
C HIS A 132 7.17 9.99 -6.03
N ILE A 133 8.27 9.23 -5.98
CA ILE A 133 9.46 9.49 -6.82
C ILE A 133 9.12 9.28 -8.30
N LEU A 134 8.53 8.14 -8.65
CA LEU A 134 8.12 7.84 -10.02
C LEU A 134 7.21 8.94 -10.58
N TYR A 135 6.27 9.40 -9.76
CA TYR A 135 5.35 10.46 -10.13
C TYR A 135 6.07 11.80 -10.36
N ALA A 136 6.99 12.16 -9.48
CA ALA A 136 7.82 13.35 -9.65
C ALA A 136 8.64 13.31 -10.96
N VAL A 137 9.25 12.17 -11.27
CA VAL A 137 10.04 12.00 -12.51
C VAL A 137 9.15 12.12 -13.75
N ILE A 138 8.01 11.42 -13.79
CA ILE A 138 7.10 11.44 -14.95
C ILE A 138 6.56 12.85 -15.22
N LEU A 139 6.16 13.58 -14.17
CA LEU A 139 5.62 14.92 -14.31
C LEU A 139 6.65 15.94 -14.79
N THR A 140 7.88 15.84 -14.32
CA THR A 140 8.94 16.73 -14.79
C THR A 140 9.28 16.44 -16.26
N LYS A 141 9.27 15.17 -16.67
CA LYS A 141 9.43 14.79 -18.08
C LYS A 141 8.27 15.26 -18.97
N LEU A 142 7.07 15.42 -18.41
CA LEU A 142 5.89 15.99 -19.09
C LEU A 142 5.84 17.52 -19.08
N GLY A 143 6.84 18.21 -18.52
CA GLY A 143 6.94 19.67 -18.54
C GLY A 143 6.02 20.40 -17.56
N MET A 144 5.28 19.70 -16.69
CA MET A 144 4.33 20.31 -15.74
C MET A 144 4.99 20.57 -14.38
N ARG A 145 6.03 21.41 -14.35
CA ARG A 145 6.85 21.69 -13.16
C ARG A 145 6.12 22.54 -12.12
N ASP A 146 5.20 23.42 -12.55
CA ASP A 146 4.51 24.39 -11.69
C ASP A 146 3.55 23.78 -10.66
N SER A 147 3.19 22.50 -10.80
CA SER A 147 2.28 21.81 -9.87
C SER A 147 3.03 21.00 -8.78
N LEU A 148 4.37 21.09 -8.68
CA LEU A 148 5.15 20.33 -7.70
C LEU A 148 5.82 21.26 -6.68
N LYS A 149 5.37 21.23 -5.42
CA LYS A 149 6.24 21.53 -4.28
C LYS A 149 7.19 20.36 -4.06
N LEU A 150 8.29 20.35 -4.81
CA LEU A 150 9.35 19.35 -4.67
C LEU A 150 10.17 19.59 -3.39
N PRO A 151 10.59 18.54 -2.66
CA PRO A 151 11.61 18.72 -1.62
C PRO A 151 12.94 19.16 -2.25
N ARG A 152 13.63 20.10 -1.59
CA ARG A 152 14.86 20.75 -2.07
C ARG A 152 15.97 19.79 -2.52
N TRP A 153 16.02 18.58 -1.94
CA TRP A 153 16.99 17.56 -2.34
C TRP A 153 16.70 16.95 -3.72
N LEU A 154 15.42 16.79 -4.08
CA LEU A 154 15.02 16.25 -5.38
C LEU A 154 15.11 17.32 -6.47
N GLU A 155 14.92 18.59 -6.12
CA GLU A 155 15.11 19.73 -7.03
C GLU A 155 16.59 19.87 -7.44
N LYS A 156 17.52 19.54 -6.52
CA LYS A 156 18.96 19.58 -6.79
C LYS A 156 19.45 18.41 -7.66
N ALA A 157 18.69 17.32 -7.74
CA ALA A 157 19.06 16.10 -8.45
C ALA A 157 18.52 16.01 -9.89
N MET A 158 17.70 16.98 -10.32
CA MET A 158 16.91 16.94 -11.56
C MET A 158 17.13 18.19 -12.41
#